data_AF-A0A2V6I049-F1
#
_entry.id   AF-A0A2V6I049-F1
#
_cell.length_a   1.000
_cell.length_b   1.000
_cell.length_c   1.000
_cell.angle_alpha   90.00
_cell.angle_beta   90.00
_cell.angle_gamma   90.00
#
_symmetry.space_group_name_H-M   'P 1'
#
loop_
_entity.id
_entity.type
_entity.pdbx_description
1 polymer ?
#
loop_
_entity_poly.entity_id
_entity_poly.type
_entity_poly.pdbx_seq_one_letter_code
_entity_poly.pdbx_strand_id
1 'polypeptide(L)' 'ALTIVRGGPYRLTRNPMYLALCLLQVALGFFLNDWITLLFVVPLALIMHYGVIVREERYLTAKFGEPYLELKRAVRRWL' A
#
# COMPACT_ATOMS: atom_id res chain seq x y z
N ALA A 1 -5.04 -23.08 -3.18
CA ALA A 1 -3.84 -22.59 -2.47
C ALA A 1 -3.80 -21.06 -2.58
N LEU A 2 -3.51 -20.33 -1.50
CA LEU A 2 -3.28 -18.89 -1.60
C LEU A 2 -1.87 -18.67 -2.13
N THR A 3 -1.73 -17.94 -3.24
CA THR A 3 -0.43 -17.71 -3.90
C THR A 3 -0.05 -16.24 -3.77
N ILE A 4 1.22 -15.97 -3.46
CA ILE A 4 1.76 -14.61 -3.45
C ILE A 4 1.92 -14.15 -4.91
N VAL A 5 1.08 -13.19 -5.32
CA VAL A 5 1.14 -12.62 -6.67
C VAL A 5 2.32 -11.66 -6.75
N ARG A 6 3.37 -12.05 -7.47
CA ARG A 6 4.55 -11.22 -7.76
C ARG A 6 4.46 -10.48 -9.11
N GLY A 7 3.34 -10.61 -9.83
CA GLY A 7 3.17 -10.06 -11.18
C GLY A 7 2.61 -8.63 -11.21
N GLY A 8 2.96 -7.88 -12.25
CA GLY A 8 2.39 -6.55 -12.55
C GLY A 8 2.73 -5.49 -11.49
N PRO A 9 1.76 -4.71 -10.99
CA PRO A 9 2.00 -3.59 -10.07
C PRO A 9 2.54 -4.03 -8.70
N TYR A 10 2.35 -5.30 -8.31
CA TYR A 10 2.94 -5.88 -7.10
C TYR A 10 4.47 -6.03 -7.16
N ARG A 11 5.10 -5.82 -8.34
CA ARG A 11 6.56 -5.72 -8.48
C ARG A 11 7.11 -4.38 -8.01
N LEU A 12 6.28 -3.34 -8.05
CA LEU A 12 6.69 -1.96 -7.76
C LEU A 12 6.42 -1.60 -6.30
N THR A 13 5.28 -2.03 -5.77
CA THR A 13 4.92 -1.83 -4.36
C THR A 13 4.18 -3.06 -3.87
N ARG A 14 4.38 -3.41 -2.59
CA ARG A 14 3.61 -4.50 -1.94
C ARG A 14 2.12 -4.17 -1.79
N ASN A 15 1.77 -2.89 -1.92
CA ASN A 15 0.45 -2.35 -1.59
C ASN A 15 -0.09 -1.44 -2.72
N PRO A 16 -0.21 -1.94 -3.97
CA PRO A 16 -0.58 -1.11 -5.12
C PRO A 16 -2.00 -0.54 -5.01
N MET A 17 -2.91 -1.25 -4.33
CA MET A 17 -4.27 -0.76 -4.09
C MET A 17 -4.27 0.50 -3.21
N TYR A 18 -3.50 0.51 -2.13
CA TYR A 18 -3.41 1.66 -1.22
C TYR A 18 -2.73 2.85 -1.89
N LEU A 19 -1.72 2.60 -2.73
CA LEU A 19 -1.11 3.63 -3.56
C LEU A 19 -2.13 4.23 -4.55
N ALA A 20 -2.91 3.39 -5.23
CA ALA A 20 -3.96 3.83 -6.14
C ALA A 20 -5.03 4.66 -5.41
N LEU A 21 -5.40 4.28 -4.18
CA LEU A 21 -6.32 5.06 -3.35
C LEU A 21 -5.75 6.44 -3.00
N CYS A 22 -4.47 6.53 -2.64
CA CYS A 22 -3.81 7.81 -2.38
C CYS A 22 -3.77 8.68 -3.64
N LEU A 23 -3.45 8.09 -4.80
CA LEU A 23 -3.46 8.78 -6.09
C LEU A 23 -4.86 9.26 -6.48
N LEU A 24 -5.89 8.45 -6.22
CA LEU A 24 -7.29 8.83 -6.45
C LEU A 24 -7.69 10.01 -5.55
N GLN A 25 -7.31 9.99 -4.28
CA GLN A 25 -7.54 11.09 -3.34
C GLN A 25 -6.87 12.39 -3.83
N VAL A 26 -5.63 12.30 -4.31
CA VAL A 26 -4.90 13.44 -4.91
C VAL A 26 -5.63 13.95 -6.15
N ALA A 27 -6.03 13.06 -7.06
CA ALA A 27 -6.77 13.43 -8.27
C ALA A 27 -8.11 14.11 -7.93
N LEU A 28 -8.84 13.62 -6.92
CA LEU A 28 -10.06 14.23 -6.43
C LEU A 28 -9.82 15.62 -5.83
N GLY A 29 -8.76 15.80 -5.05
CA GLY A 29 -8.41 17.10 -4.48
C GLY A 29 -8.10 18.14 -5.57
N PHE A 30 -7.40 17.74 -6.65
CA PHE A 30 -7.21 18.61 -7.82
C PHE A 30 -8.51 18.87 -8.59
N PHE A 31 -9.34 17.84 -8.79
CA PHE A 31 -10.61 17.96 -9.50
C PHE A 31 -11.59 18.91 -8.80
N LEU A 32 -11.63 18.86 -7.47
CA LEU A 32 -12.47 19.73 -6.63
C LEU A 32 -11.84 21.11 -6.37
N ASN A 33 -10.57 21.32 -6.77
CA ASN A 33 -9.74 22.47 -6.43
C ASN A 33 -9.73 22.74 -4.91
N ASP A 34 -9.74 21.67 -4.11
CA ASP A 34 -9.78 21.73 -2.66
C ASP A 34 -8.44 21.30 -2.05
N TRP A 35 -7.71 22.31 -1.58
CA TRP A 35 -6.43 22.15 -0.91
C TRP A 35 -6.55 21.39 0.41
N ILE A 36 -7.71 21.43 1.07
CA ILE A 36 -7.94 20.70 2.32
C ILE A 36 -7.98 19.20 2.02
N THR A 37 -8.73 18.76 1.01
CA THR A 37 -8.76 17.37 0.55
C THR A 37 -7.37 16.86 0.14
N LEU A 38 -6.55 17.69 -0.52
CA LEU A 38 -5.15 17.36 -0.82
C LEU A 38 -4.31 17.17 0.46
N LEU A 39 -4.48 18.04 1.46
CA LEU A 39 -3.76 17.94 2.74
C LEU A 39 -4.08 16.63 3.47
N PHE A 40 -5.33 16.14 3.37
CA PHE A 40 -5.77 14.89 4.00
C PHE A 40 -5.17 13.61 3.37
N VAL A 41 -4.51 13.69 2.22
CA VAL A 41 -3.79 12.55 1.62
C VAL A 41 -2.71 12.01 2.57
N VAL A 42 -1.99 12.90 3.25
CA VAL A 42 -0.90 12.53 4.17
C VAL A 42 -1.42 11.75 5.39
N PRO A 43 -2.38 12.26 6.18
CA PRO A 43 -2.93 11.49 7.30
C PRO A 43 -3.64 10.22 6.84
N LEU A 44 -4.31 10.22 5.67
CA LEU A 44 -4.91 9.00 5.11
C LEU A 44 -3.85 7.93 4.85
N ALA A 45 -2.74 8.30 4.18
CA ALA A 45 -1.64 7.38 3.91
C ALA A 45 -1.01 6.84 5.21
N LEU A 46 -0.86 7.68 6.24
CA LEU A 46 -0.35 7.27 7.55
C LEU A 46 -1.30 6.30 8.26
N ILE A 47 -2.60 6.59 8.29
CA ILE A 47 -3.61 5.71 8.89
C ILE A 47 -3.62 4.35 8.17
N MET A 48 -3.60 4.35 6.84
CA MET A 48 -3.53 3.11 6.07
C MET A 48 -2.23 2.34 6.35
N HIS A 49 -1.10 3.04 6.45
CA HIS A 49 0.20 2.44 6.75
C HIS A 49 0.20 1.74 8.12
N TYR A 50 -0.06 2.49 9.19
CA TYR A 50 0.06 1.99 10.54
C TYR A 50 -1.14 1.12 10.97
N GLY A 51 -2.34 1.48 10.50
CA GLY A 51 -3.58 0.80 10.84
C GLY A 51 -3.76 -0.53 10.11
N VAL A 52 -3.47 -0.57 8.80
CA VAL A 52 -3.80 -1.73 7.96
C VAL A 52 -2.55 -2.46 7.48
N ILE A 53 -1.66 -1.77 6.76
CA ILE A 53 -0.51 -2.40 6.09
C ILE A 53 0.36 -3.15 7.10
N VAL A 54 0.75 -2.53 8.23
CA VAL A 54 1.62 -3.20 9.22
C VAL A 54 0.97 -4.43 9.84
N ARG A 55 -0.36 -4.45 10.01
CA ARG A 55 -1.08 -5.63 10.53
C ARG A 55 -1.17 -6.73 9.49
N GLU A 56 -1.51 -6.35 8.26
CA GLU A 56 -1.60 -7.25 7.12
C GLU A 56 -0.24 -7.92 6.84
N GLU A 57 0.85 -7.16 6.86
CA GLU A 57 2.19 -7.73 6.68
C GLU A 57 2.58 -8.69 7.80
N ARG A 58 2.21 -8.41 9.06
CA ARG A 58 2.45 -9.35 10.17
C ARG A 58 1.69 -10.64 9.97
N TYR A 59 0.42 -10.54 9.55
CA TYR A 59 -0.40 -11.70 9.23
C TYR A 59 0.18 -12.50 8.06
N LEU A 60 0.58 -11.84 6.98
CA LEU A 60 1.18 -12.48 5.81
C LEU A 60 2.53 -13.11 6.13
N THR A 61 3.35 -12.46 6.95
CA THR A 61 4.64 -13.02 7.41
C THR A 61 4.41 -14.27 8.25
N ALA A 62 3.44 -14.26 9.16
CA ALA A 62 3.11 -15.43 9.98
C ALA A 62 2.52 -16.59 9.14
N LYS A 63 1.75 -16.27 8.10
CA LYS A 63 1.07 -17.25 7.24
C LYS A 63 1.99 -17.89 6.19
N PHE A 64 2.84 -17.09 5.57
CA PHE A 64 3.66 -17.52 4.42
C PHE A 64 5.13 -17.71 4.77
N GLY A 65 5.63 -17.16 5.88
CA GLY A 65 7.02 -17.33 6.31
C GLY A 65 8.05 -16.78 5.32
N GLU A 66 9.07 -17.57 5.02
CA GLU A 66 10.21 -17.23 4.16
C GLU A 66 9.83 -16.68 2.76
N PRO A 67 8.91 -17.32 1.99
CA PRO A 67 8.44 -16.79 0.70
C PRO A 67 7.98 -15.32 0.73
N TYR A 68 7.42 -14.87 1.86
CA TYR A 68 6.99 -13.49 2.05
C TYR A 68 8.13 -12.58 2.53
N LEU A 69 9.07 -13.10 3.33
CA LEU A 69 10.28 -12.37 3.73
C LEU A 69 11.18 -12.06 2.53
N GLU A 70 11.33 -13.00 1.59
CA GLU A 70 12.03 -12.74 0.32
C GLU A 70 11.34 -11.65 -0.50
N LEU A 71 10.00 -11.67 -0.60
CA LEU A 71 9.23 -10.63 -1.26
C LEU A 71 9.47 -9.26 -0.58
N LYS A 72 9.49 -9.25 0.75
CA LYS A 72 9.72 -8.04 1.55
C LYS A 72 11.09 -7.41 1.29
N ARG A 73 12.10 -8.23 1.00
CA ARG A 73 13.45 -7.78 0.64
C ARG A 73 13.52 -7.29 -0.81
N ALA A 74 12.79 -7.92 -1.72
CA ALA A 74 12.81 -7.58 -3.14
C ALA A 74 11.99 -6.32 -3.49
N VAL A 75 10.90 -6.06 -2.78
CA VAL A 75 9.95 -4.98 -3.11
C VAL A 75 9.71 -4.07 -1.91
N ARG A 76 9.80 -2.76 -2.12
CA ARG A 76 9.57 -1.77 -1.07
C ARG A 76 8.08 -1.72 -0.67
N ARG A 77 7.84 -1.17 0.53
CA ARG A 77 6.52 -1.16 1.20
C ARG A 77 5.55 -0.19 0.52
N TRP A 78 6.12 0.95 0.18
CA TRP A 78 5.67 1.99 -0.73
C TRP A 78 6.82 2.10 -1.74
N LEU A 79 6.51 2.39 -3.02
CA LEU A 79 7.49 2.49 -4.13
C LEU A 79 8.90 2.91 -3.70
#